data_AF-A0A4Y8I5Z4-F1
#
_entry.id   AF-A0A4Y8I5Z4-F1
#
_cell.length_a   1.000
_cell.length_b   1.000
_cell.length_c   1.000
_cell.angle_alpha   90.00
_cell.angle_beta   90.00
_cell.angle_gamma   90.00
#
_symmetry.space_group_name_H-M   'P 1'
#
loop_
_entity.id
_entity.type
_entity.pdbx_description
1 polymer ?
#
loop_
_entity_poly.entity_id
_entity_poly.type
_entity_poly.pdbx_seq_one_letter_code
_entity_poly.pdbx_strand_id
1 'polypeptide(L)' 'MKFLLPLFIIEWVKLLREEGFKVFVKKRGWKVFWTIVIFYAIRDGILYILIPFLIYIGLF' A
#
# COMPACT_ATOMS: atom_id res chain seq x y z
N MET A 1 -17.96 -12.49 -5.66
CA MET A 1 -16.90 -11.74 -6.38
C MET A 1 -15.63 -11.73 -5.54
N LYS A 2 -14.78 -12.78 -5.64
CA LYS A 2 -13.50 -12.90 -4.89
C LYS A 2 -12.26 -12.72 -5.78
N PHE A 3 -12.46 -12.41 -7.06
CA PHE A 3 -11.43 -12.56 -8.10
C PHE A 3 -10.48 -11.36 -8.23
N LEU A 4 -10.86 -10.19 -7.71
CA LEU A 4 -10.08 -8.94 -7.84
C LEU A 4 -9.28 -8.59 -6.58
N LEU A 5 -9.46 -9.33 -5.48
CA LEU A 5 -8.79 -9.06 -4.22
C LEU A 5 -7.72 -10.14 -3.98
N PRO A 6 -6.44 -9.76 -3.84
CA PRO A 6 -5.40 -10.72 -3.51
C PRO A 6 -5.68 -11.36 -2.13
N LEU A 7 -5.26 -12.62 -1.96
CA LEU A 7 -5.61 -13.46 -0.81
C LEU A 7 -5.32 -12.80 0.54
N PHE A 8 -4.22 -12.04 0.63
CA PHE A 8 -3.86 -11.34 1.86
C PHE A 8 -4.87 -10.25 2.26
N ILE A 9 -5.49 -9.54 1.31
CA ILE A 9 -6.51 -8.53 1.62
C ILE A 9 -7.79 -9.21 2.14
N ILE A 10 -8.14 -10.35 1.55
CA ILE A 10 -9.31 -11.12 2.00
C ILE A 10 -9.12 -11.58 3.45
N GLU A 11 -7.93 -12.05 3.83
CA GLU A 11 -7.60 -12.38 5.22
C GLU A 11 -7.71 -11.17 6.15
N TRP A 12 -7.25 -10.00 5.70
CA TRP A 12 -7.26 -8.78 6.51
C TRP A 12 -8.68 -8.29 6.76
N VAL A 13 -9.52 -8.29 5.72
CA VAL A 13 -10.94 -7.93 5.81
C VAL A 13 -11.69 -8.92 6.70
N LYS A 14 -11.40 -10.22 6.58
CA LYS A 14 -11.99 -11.25 7.44
C LYS A 14 -11.60 -11.03 8.91
N LEU A 15 -10.32 -10.78 9.19
CA LEU A 15 -9.83 -10.54 10.55
C LEU A 15 -10.39 -9.25 11.16
N LEU A 16 -10.57 -8.19 10.35
CA LEU A 16 -11.27 -6.97 10.74
C LEU A 16 -12.74 -7.21 11.07
N ARG A 17 -13.43 -8.05 10.30
CA ARG A 17 -14.85 -8.36 10.47
C ARG A 17 -15.11 -9.27 11.67
N GLU A 18 -14.23 -10.23 11.94
CA GLU A 18 -14.40 -11.24 12.99
C GLU A 18 -13.83 -10.80 14.35
N GLU A 19 -12.64 -10.21 14.37
CA GLU A 19 -11.92 -9.85 15.62
C GLU A 19 -11.93 -8.34 15.92
N GLY A 20 -12.42 -7.52 14.98
CA GLY A 20 -12.53 -6.08 15.12
C GLY A 20 -11.22 -5.31 14.90
N PHE A 21 -11.35 -3.97 14.82
CA PHE A 21 -10.24 -3.06 14.50
C PHE A 21 -9.08 -3.13 15.49
N LYS A 22 -9.36 -3.25 16.79
CA LYS A 22 -8.34 -3.27 17.85
C LYS A 22 -7.39 -4.45 17.72
N VAL A 23 -7.92 -5.64 17.40
CA VAL A 23 -7.10 -6.85 17.25
C VAL A 23 -6.37 -6.85 15.91
N PHE A 24 -7.01 -6.33 14.85
CA PHE A 24 -6.36 -6.12 13.57
C PHE A 24 -5.11 -5.23 13.68
N VAL A 25 -5.21 -4.07 14.33
CA VAL A 25 -4.04 -3.18 14.53
C VAL A 25 -2.98 -3.85 15.39
N LYS A 26 -3.35 -4.61 16.44
CA LYS A 26 -2.38 -5.35 17.26
C LYS A 26 -1.64 -6.44 16.48
N LYS A 27 -2.33 -7.19 15.62
CA LYS A 27 -1.75 -8.32 14.85
C LYS A 27 -1.03 -7.86 13.57
N ARG A 28 -1.51 -6.79 12.92
CA ARG A 28 -1.11 -6.41 11.55
C ARG A 28 -0.75 -4.92 11.39
N GLY A 29 -0.87 -4.10 12.43
CA GLY A 29 -0.63 -2.66 12.36
C GLY A 29 0.77 -2.30 11.86
N TRP A 30 1.81 -3.03 12.30
CA TRP A 30 3.17 -2.84 11.80
C TRP A 30 3.30 -3.14 10.30
N LYS A 31 2.62 -4.20 9.81
CA LYS A 31 2.61 -4.54 8.38
C LYS A 31 1.91 -3.45 7.57
N VAL A 32 0.76 -2.96 8.04
CA VAL A 32 0.03 -1.84 7.40
C VAL A 32 0.92 -0.60 7.34
N PHE A 33 1.59 -0.27 8.45
CA PHE A 33 2.50 0.87 8.53
C PHE A 33 3.63 0.76 7.49
N TRP A 34 4.35 -0.37 7.44
CA TRP A 34 5.40 -0.58 6.44
C TRP A 34 4.87 -0.54 5.01
N THR A 35 3.69 -1.10 4.73
CA THR A 35 3.08 -1.01 3.41
C THR A 35 2.84 0.44 3.00
N ILE A 36 2.32 1.28 3.91
CA ILE A 36 2.12 2.71 3.64
C ILE A 36 3.47 3.40 3.45
N VAL A 37 4.42 3.20 4.37
CA VAL A 37 5.75 3.85 4.28
C VAL A 37 6.46 3.49 2.99
N ILE A 38 6.50 2.21 2.61
CA ILE A 38 7.15 1.75 1.37
C ILE A 38 6.42 2.30 0.15
N PHE A 39 5.08 2.28 0.14
CA PHE A 39 4.30 2.83 -0.96
C PHE A 39 4.61 4.32 -1.18
N TYR A 40 4.64 5.11 -0.10
CA TYR A 40 4.97 6.54 -0.18
C TYR A 40 6.44 6.77 -0.54
N ALA A 41 7.37 6.02 0.03
CA ALA A 41 8.80 6.14 -0.28
C ALA A 41 9.10 5.81 -1.75
N ILE A 42 8.49 4.75 -2.29
CA ILE A 42 8.62 4.38 -3.70
C ILE A 42 7.96 5.44 -4.57
N ARG A 43 6.72 5.87 -4.24
CA ARG A 43 6.01 6.88 -5.01
C ARG A 43 6.80 8.18 -5.06
N ASP A 44 7.23 8.69 -3.92
CA ASP A 44 7.96 9.95 -3.85
C ASP A 44 9.33 9.81 -4.54
N GLY A 45 10.06 8.72 -4.30
CA GLY A 45 11.31 8.45 -5.01
C GLY A 45 11.13 8.37 -6.53
N ILE A 46 10.12 7.62 -7.00
CA ILE A 46 9.80 7.51 -8.43
C ILE A 46 9.37 8.86 -8.98
N LEU A 47 8.53 9.63 -8.31
CA LEU A 47 8.08 10.94 -8.80
C LEU A 47 9.25 11.89 -9.01
N TYR A 48 10.19 11.95 -8.06
CA TYR A 48 11.37 12.80 -8.18
C TYR A 48 12.38 12.31 -9.23
N ILE A 49 12.32 11.05 -9.65
CA ILE A 49 13.11 10.53 -10.77
C ILE A 49 12.38 10.75 -12.10
N LEU A 50 11.08 10.46 -12.12
CA LEU A 50 10.24 10.46 -13.29
C LEU A 50 9.99 11.88 -13.79
N ILE A 51 9.71 12.84 -12.91
CA ILE A 51 9.43 14.23 -13.30
C ILE A 51 10.63 14.86 -14.03
N PRO A 52 11.87 14.84 -13.48
CA PRO A 52 13.04 15.37 -14.19
C PRO A 52 13.35 14.60 -15.48
N PHE A 53 13.14 13.28 -15.47
CA PHE A 53 13.34 12.46 -16.66
C PHE A 53 12.37 12.84 -17.79
N LEU A 54 11.09 13.05 -17.47
CA LEU A 54 10.06 13.49 -18.43
C LEU A 54 10.36 14.90 -18.99
N ILE A 55 10.87 15.80 -18.15
CA ILE A 55 11.34 17.13 -18.58
C ILE A 55 12.54 17.00 -19.53
N TYR A 56 13.52 16.15 -19.18
CA TYR A 56 14.73 15.94 -19.97
C TYR A 56 14.42 15.44 -21.39
N ILE A 57 13.42 14.58 -21.56
CA ILE A 57 13.01 14.04 -22.86
C ILE A 57 11.98 14.92 -23.60
N GLY A 58 11.59 16.08 -23.03
CA GLY A 58 10.68 17.04 -23.67
C GLY A 58 9.21 16.62 -23.72
N LEU A 59 8.79 15.72 -22.82
CA LEU A 59 7.39 15.26 -22.71
C LEU A 59 6.53 16.18 -21.81
N PHE A 60 7.12 17.22 -21.22
CA PHE A 60 6.49 18.20 -20.35
C PHE A 60 6.96 19.61 -20.71
#